data_AF-T2IW04-F1
#
_entry.id   AF-T2IW04-F1
#
_cell.length_a   1.000
_cell.length_b   1.000
_cell.length_c   1.000
_cell.angle_alpha   90.00
_cell.angle_beta   90.00
_cell.angle_gamma   90.00
#
_symmetry.space_group_name_H-M   'P 1'
#
loop_
_entity.id
_entity.type
_entity.pdbx_description
1 polymer ?
#
loop_
_entity_poly.entity_id
_entity_poly.type
_entity_poly.pdbx_seq_one_letter_code
_entity_poly.pdbx_strand_id
1 'polypeptide(L)'
;MLVHFRKRIDGELINKINKKIVKREIDKSDKEVKKKDCLQEKGEKIKNKGKLILDATCAPADIKYPTDLGILNQARIETERIIDNLYKPLRVKLRKKPRTSRKIARKEYLKVAKKRKVSYQERRKAIGKQLKYLKKI
;
A
#
# COMPACT_ATOMS: atom_id res chain seq x y z
N MET A 1 -18.62 -2.96 -18.29
CA MET A 1 -19.03 -4.19 -18.99
C MET A 1 -18.45 -5.43 -18.29
N LEU A 2 -18.91 -5.73 -17.06
CA LEU A 2 -18.61 -6.96 -16.30
C LEU A 2 -19.89 -7.60 -15.72
N VAL A 3 -21.04 -6.94 -15.92
CA VAL A 3 -22.33 -7.31 -15.30
C VAL A 3 -23.03 -8.42 -16.09
N HIS A 4 -22.76 -8.55 -17.40
CA HIS A 4 -23.36 -9.58 -18.25
C HIS A 4 -22.78 -10.99 -18.02
N PHE A 5 -21.56 -11.10 -17.48
CA PHE A 5 -20.95 -12.40 -17.15
C PHE A 5 -21.75 -13.14 -16.06
N ARG A 6 -22.22 -12.42 -15.04
CA ARG A 6 -23.07 -12.98 -13.96
C ARG A 6 -24.46 -13.41 -14.44
N LYS A 7 -24.92 -12.93 -15.60
CA LYS A 7 -26.19 -13.37 -16.21
C LYS A 7 -26.07 -14.68 -16.98
N ARG A 8 -24.85 -15.11 -17.34
CA ARG A 8 -24.60 -16.31 -18.15
C ARG A 8 -23.98 -17.46 -17.35
N ILE A 9 -23.48 -17.18 -16.15
CA ILE A 9 -22.83 -18.15 -15.27
C ILE A 9 -23.57 -18.11 -13.94
N ASP A 10 -24.35 -19.16 -13.68
CA ASP A 10 -25.11 -19.27 -12.45
C ASP A 10 -24.20 -19.40 -11.23
N GLY A 11 -24.62 -18.82 -10.11
CA GLY A 11 -23.88 -18.87 -8.85
C GLY A 11 -23.64 -20.30 -8.36
N GLU A 12 -24.54 -21.22 -8.69
CA GLU A 12 -24.40 -22.64 -8.40
C GLU A 12 -23.24 -23.29 -9.16
N LEU A 13 -23.04 -22.92 -10.43
CA LEU A 13 -21.93 -23.41 -11.24
C LEU A 13 -20.59 -22.93 -10.69
N ILE A 14 -20.51 -21.65 -10.28
CA ILE A 14 -19.32 -21.08 -9.64
C ILE A 14 -19.02 -21.79 -8.33
N ASN A 15 -20.04 -22.02 -7.49
CA ASN A 15 -19.89 -22.74 -6.24
C ASN A 15 -19.44 -24.19 -6.45
N LYS A 16 -19.92 -24.86 -7.51
CA LYS A 16 -19.50 -26.21 -7.89
C LYS A 16 -18.03 -26.26 -8.33
N ILE A 17 -17.58 -25.25 -9.08
CA ILE A 17 -16.17 -25.10 -9.49
C ILE A 17 -15.29 -24.86 -8.27
N ASN A 18 -15.66 -23.94 -7.37
CA ASN A 18 -14.92 -23.65 -6.14
C ASN A 18 -14.79 -24.90 -5.24
N LYS A 19 -15.88 -25.66 -5.06
CA LYS A 19 -15.85 -26.94 -4.33
C LYS A 19 -14.89 -27.95 -4.97
N LYS A 20 -14.79 -28.01 -6.30
CA LYS A 20 -13.85 -28.89 -7.00
C LYS A 20 -12.39 -28.43 -6.83
N ILE A 21 -12.13 -27.13 -6.82
CA ILE A 21 -10.78 -26.59 -6.62
C ILE A 21 -10.30 -26.90 -5.21
N VAL A 22 -11.12 -26.61 -4.19
CA VAL A 22 -10.79 -26.90 -2.78
C VAL A 22 -10.55 -28.39 -2.55
N LYS A 23 -11.41 -29.27 -3.09
CA LYS A 23 -11.19 -30.73 -3.01
C LYS A 23 -9.87 -31.15 -3.62
N ARG A 24 -9.51 -30.62 -4.79
CA ARG A 24 -8.22 -30.91 -5.45
C ARG A 24 -7.02 -30.44 -4.63
N GLU A 25 -7.14 -29.33 -3.90
CA GLU A 25 -6.07 -28.86 -3.03
C GLU A 25 -5.91 -29.75 -1.78
N ILE A 26 -7.03 -30.17 -1.17
CA ILE A 26 -7.03 -31.14 -0.05
C ILE A 26 -6.42 -32.47 -0.50
N ASP A 27 -6.84 -33.00 -1.65
CA ASP A 27 -6.31 -34.26 -2.20
C ASP A 27 -4.82 -34.16 -2.55
N LYS A 28 -4.34 -32.98 -2.95
CA LYS A 28 -2.91 -32.73 -3.20
C LYS A 28 -2.12 -32.65 -1.89
N SER A 29 -2.64 -31.97 -0.87
CA SER A 29 -2.01 -31.93 0.44
C SER A 29 -1.94 -33.32 1.08
N ASP A 30 -3.00 -34.14 0.96
CA ASP A 30 -3.03 -35.48 1.53
C ASP A 30 -2.05 -36.44 0.81
N LYS A 31 -1.87 -36.26 -0.51
CA LYS A 31 -0.85 -36.98 -1.29
C LYS A 31 0.57 -36.50 -0.99
N GLU A 32 0.77 -35.23 -0.67
CA GLU A 32 2.06 -34.70 -0.23
C GLU A 32 2.40 -35.14 1.20
N VAL A 33 1.42 -35.21 2.11
CA VAL A 33 1.61 -35.72 3.48
C VAL A 33 2.00 -37.20 3.43
N LYS A 34 1.28 -38.03 2.65
CA LYS A 34 1.65 -39.46 2.47
C LYS A 34 3.01 -39.69 1.80
N LYS A 35 3.52 -38.73 1.00
CA LYS A 35 4.88 -38.80 0.43
C LYS A 35 5.97 -38.27 1.38
N LYS A 36 5.60 -37.46 2.38
CA LYS A 36 6.53 -36.86 3.35
C LYS A 36 6.72 -37.68 4.63
N ASP A 37 5.89 -38.69 4.86
CA ASP A 37 6.04 -39.60 6.01
C ASP A 37 7.32 -40.47 6.00
N CYS A 38 8.17 -40.38 4.97
CA CYS A 38 9.49 -41.03 4.93
C CYS A 38 10.70 -40.11 5.19
N LEU A 39 10.53 -38.81 5.44
CA LEU A 39 11.66 -37.91 5.75
C LEU A 39 11.30 -36.96 6.88
N GLN A 40 11.42 -37.46 8.11
CA GLN A 40 11.48 -36.62 9.31
C GLN A 40 12.82 -35.88 9.33
N GLU A 41 12.87 -34.62 8.89
CA GLU A 41 13.92 -33.71 9.34
C GLU A 41 13.37 -32.32 9.71
N LYS A 42 13.50 -32.04 11.01
CA LYS A 42 13.74 -30.74 11.66
C LYS A 42 12.78 -29.60 11.30
N GLY A 43 11.70 -29.53 12.07
CA GLY A 43 10.80 -28.39 12.12
C GLY A 43 11.42 -27.15 12.77
N GLU A 44 12.14 -26.36 11.98
CA GLU A 44 12.09 -24.91 12.21
C GLU A 44 10.79 -24.38 11.58
N LYS A 45 9.80 -24.12 12.45
CA LYS A 45 8.55 -23.47 12.07
C LYS A 45 8.88 -22.05 11.58
N ILE A 46 9.12 -21.90 10.28
CA ILE A 46 9.12 -20.60 9.61
C ILE A 46 7.76 -19.97 9.94
N LYS A 47 7.75 -19.03 10.90
CA LYS A 47 6.54 -18.30 11.27
C LYS A 47 6.25 -17.36 10.10
N ASN A 48 5.30 -17.73 9.24
CA ASN A 48 4.85 -16.89 8.15
C ASN A 48 4.44 -15.51 8.71
N LYS A 49 5.24 -14.47 8.47
CA LYS A 49 4.95 -13.09 8.93
C LYS A 49 4.03 -12.31 7.98
N GLY A 50 3.49 -12.98 6.96
CA GLY A 50 2.64 -12.38 5.93
C GLY A 50 1.14 -12.57 6.22
N LYS A 51 0.30 -11.77 5.57
CA LYS A 51 -1.16 -11.88 5.64
C LYS A 51 -1.64 -12.76 4.48
N LEU A 52 -2.26 -13.91 4.79
CA LEU A 52 -2.82 -14.81 3.78
C LEU A 52 -4.14 -14.23 3.25
N ILE A 53 -4.22 -14.01 1.94
CA ILE A 53 -5.45 -13.63 1.26
C ILE A 53 -6.03 -14.93 0.66
N LEU A 54 -7.15 -15.40 1.23
CA LEU A 54 -7.73 -16.70 0.90
C LEU A 54 -8.56 -16.70 -0.39
N ASP A 55 -9.03 -15.54 -0.82
CA ASP A 55 -9.84 -15.39 -2.04
C ASP A 55 -9.31 -14.23 -2.89
N ALA A 56 -9.25 -14.43 -4.21
CA ALA A 56 -8.83 -13.40 -5.16
C ALA A 56 -9.74 -12.17 -5.13
N THR A 57 -10.98 -12.32 -4.65
CA THR A 57 -11.92 -11.21 -4.47
C THR A 57 -11.67 -10.38 -3.20
N CYS A 58 -10.89 -10.90 -2.25
CA CYS A 58 -10.54 -10.20 -1.01
C CYS A 58 -9.41 -9.18 -1.26
N ALA A 59 -9.77 -8.00 -1.77
CA ALA A 59 -8.84 -6.88 -1.80
C ALA A 59 -8.61 -6.34 -0.37
N PRO A 60 -7.36 -6.05 0.02
CA PRO A 60 -7.11 -5.39 1.30
C PRO A 60 -7.82 -4.03 1.32
N ALA A 61 -8.73 -3.83 2.27
CA ALA A 61 -9.55 -2.63 2.37
C ALA A 61 -8.73 -1.35 2.67
N ASP A 62 -7.52 -1.49 3.20
CA ASP A 62 -6.66 -0.39 3.66
C ASP A 62 -5.81 0.24 2.54
N ILE A 63 -6.32 0.31 1.30
CA ILE A 63 -5.68 1.06 0.23
C ILE A 63 -6.22 2.49 0.26
N LYS A 64 -5.36 3.43 0.68
CA LYS A 64 -5.71 4.85 0.66
C LYS A 64 -5.96 5.29 -0.78
N TYR A 65 -7.13 5.88 -1.03
CA TYR A 65 -7.47 6.43 -2.34
C TYR A 65 -6.43 7.49 -2.76
N PRO A 66 -5.84 7.39 -3.97
CA PRO A 66 -4.85 8.34 -4.42
C PRO A 66 -5.52 9.71 -4.60
N THR A 67 -4.95 10.71 -3.93
CA THR A 67 -5.35 12.10 -4.08
C THR A 67 -4.11 12.91 -4.37
N ASP A 68 -4.18 13.84 -5.32
CA ASP A 68 -3.02 14.67 -5.72
C ASP A 68 -2.35 15.31 -4.51
N LEU A 69 -3.15 15.85 -3.58
CA LEU A 69 -2.65 16.45 -2.35
C LEU A 69 -1.91 15.44 -1.45
N GLY A 70 -2.42 14.21 -1.36
CA GLY A 70 -1.82 13.13 -0.57
C GLY A 70 -0.48 12.68 -1.17
N ILE A 71 -0.46 12.46 -2.49
CA ILE A 71 0.73 12.05 -3.25
C ILE A 71 1.82 13.12 -3.13
N LEU A 72 1.47 14.40 -3.32
CA LEU A 72 2.43 15.50 -3.22
C LEU A 72 3.00 15.65 -1.81
N ASN A 73 2.19 15.45 -0.76
CA ASN A 73 2.71 15.48 0.60
C ASN A 73 3.62 14.28 0.89
N GLN A 74 3.32 13.08 0.35
CA GLN A 74 4.23 11.93 0.43
C GLN A 74 5.56 12.24 -0.26
N ALA A 75 5.52 12.73 -1.50
CA ALA A 75 6.71 13.14 -2.24
C ALA A 75 7.55 14.15 -1.45
N ARG A 76 6.93 15.16 -0.83
CA ARG A 76 7.62 16.14 0.03
C ARG A 76 8.30 15.50 1.24
N ILE A 77 7.64 14.54 1.90
CA ILE A 77 8.23 13.86 3.06
C ILE A 77 9.42 13.02 2.61
N GLU A 78 9.31 12.29 1.50
CA GLU A 78 10.40 11.45 1.01
C GLU A 78 11.59 12.30 0.54
N THR A 79 11.38 13.40 -0.20
CA THR A 79 12.48 14.31 -0.58
C THR A 79 13.17 14.90 0.66
N GLU A 80 12.41 15.29 1.68
CA GLU A 80 12.97 15.77 2.95
C GLU A 80 13.81 14.70 3.66
N ARG A 81 13.40 13.43 3.62
CA ARG A 81 14.17 12.30 4.17
C ARG A 81 15.43 12.01 3.37
N ILE A 82 15.36 12.05 2.05
CA ILE A 82 16.52 11.87 1.18
C ILE A 82 17.57 12.94 1.51
N ILE A 83 17.16 14.19 1.65
CA ILE A 83 18.05 15.29 2.04
C ILE A 83 18.63 15.08 3.44
N ASP A 84 17.85 14.57 4.39
CA ASP A 84 18.37 14.23 5.72
C ASP A 84 19.46 13.17 5.66
N ASN A 85 19.25 12.14 4.87
CA ASN A 85 20.19 11.05 4.72
C ASN A 85 21.46 11.48 4.00
N LEU A 86 21.34 12.28 2.93
CA LEU A 86 22.49 12.83 2.20
C LEU A 86 23.26 13.88 3.01
N TYR A 87 22.56 14.67 3.84
CA TYR A 87 23.22 15.69 4.64
C TYR A 87 24.03 15.10 5.80
N LYS A 88 23.62 13.97 6.39
CA LYS A 88 24.34 13.30 7.51
C LYS A 88 25.86 13.15 7.25
N PRO A 89 26.33 12.52 6.16
CA PRO A 89 27.76 12.40 5.88
C PRO A 89 28.41 13.74 5.49
N LEU A 90 27.65 14.66 4.89
CA LEU A 90 28.16 15.93 4.40
C LEU A 90 28.26 17.02 5.49
N ARG A 91 27.84 16.74 6.73
CA ARG A 91 27.89 17.71 7.85
C ARG A 91 29.27 18.31 8.11
N VAL A 92 30.33 17.56 7.82
CA VAL A 92 31.72 18.01 7.99
C VAL A 92 32.06 19.12 6.98
N LYS A 93 31.52 19.06 5.76
CA LYS A 93 31.80 20.01 4.67
C LYS A 93 30.76 21.13 4.56
N LEU A 94 29.48 20.82 4.76
CA LEU A 94 28.37 21.77 4.66
C LEU A 94 27.90 22.19 6.05
N ARG A 95 28.33 23.40 6.47
CA ARG A 95 28.00 24.00 7.78
C ARG A 95 26.50 24.19 8.00
N LYS A 96 25.70 24.37 6.94
CA LYS A 96 24.25 24.58 7.03
C LYS A 96 23.51 23.64 6.09
N LYS A 97 22.40 23.09 6.60
CA LYS A 97 21.48 22.26 5.85
C LYS A 97 20.59 23.09 4.91
N PRO A 98 20.20 22.56 3.73
CA PRO A 98 19.19 23.18 2.88
C PRO A 98 17.91 23.53 3.64
N ARG A 99 17.33 24.69 3.32
CA ARG A 99 16.15 25.23 4.00
C ARG A 99 14.93 24.36 3.69
N THR A 100 14.38 23.71 4.70
CA THR A 100 13.16 22.90 4.57
C THR A 100 12.03 23.49 5.41
N SER A 101 10.90 23.83 4.78
CA SER A 101 9.74 24.47 5.45
C SER A 101 8.79 23.44 6.08
N ARG A 102 9.34 22.42 6.77
CA ARG A 102 8.62 21.19 7.18
C ARG A 102 7.41 21.45 8.06
N LYS A 103 7.60 22.26 9.11
CA LYS A 103 6.55 22.59 10.08
C LYS A 103 5.37 23.30 9.41
N ILE A 104 5.67 24.27 8.54
CA ILE A 104 4.67 25.07 7.84
C ILE A 104 3.94 24.20 6.81
N ALA A 105 4.68 23.48 5.97
CA ALA A 105 4.10 22.63 4.92
C ALA A 105 3.19 21.54 5.50
N ARG A 106 3.59 20.93 6.63
CA ARG A 106 2.77 19.95 7.35
C ARG A 106 1.50 20.58 7.94
N LYS A 107 1.62 21.75 8.58
CA LYS A 107 0.46 22.46 9.15
C LYS A 107 -0.56 22.80 8.06
N GLU A 108 -0.11 23.30 6.92
CA GLU A 108 -0.98 23.62 5.78
C GLU A 108 -1.62 22.38 5.14
N TYR A 109 -0.86 21.29 4.99
CA TYR A 109 -1.41 20.00 4.55
C TYR A 109 -2.52 19.52 5.49
N LEU A 110 -2.24 19.47 6.80
CA LEU A 110 -3.18 18.99 7.81
C LEU A 110 -4.46 19.84 7.87
N LYS A 111 -4.35 21.16 7.66
CA LYS A 111 -5.51 22.05 7.63
C LYS A 111 -6.51 21.64 6.53
N VAL A 112 -6.02 21.14 5.41
CA VAL A 112 -6.87 20.71 4.27
C VAL A 112 -7.26 19.24 4.42
N ALA A 113 -6.33 18.38 4.81
CA ALA A 113 -6.56 16.94 4.96
C ALA A 113 -7.56 16.58 6.07
N LYS A 114 -7.66 17.41 7.12
CA LYS A 114 -8.61 17.20 8.23
C LYS A 114 -10.04 17.68 7.94
N LYS A 115 -10.29 18.36 6.82
CA LYS A 115 -11.63 18.83 6.47
C LYS A 115 -12.48 17.67 5.94
N ARG A 116 -13.72 17.56 6.41
CA ARG A 116 -14.70 16.56 5.95
C ARG A 116 -15.02 16.70 4.46
N LYS A 117 -15.16 17.93 3.96
CA LYS A 117 -15.35 18.25 2.54
C LYS A 117 -14.46 19.44 2.19
N VAL A 118 -13.69 19.32 1.10
CA VAL A 118 -12.78 20.38 0.62
C VAL A 118 -13.35 20.95 -0.67
N SER A 119 -13.49 22.29 -0.75
CA SER A 119 -13.91 22.95 -1.98
C SER A 119 -12.84 22.81 -3.08
N TYR A 120 -13.26 22.80 -4.34
CA TYR A 120 -12.36 22.73 -5.49
C TYR A 120 -11.25 23.79 -5.45
N GLN A 121 -11.61 25.04 -5.12
CA GLN A 121 -10.65 26.15 -5.05
C GLN A 121 -9.63 25.94 -3.93
N GLU A 122 -10.07 25.45 -2.77
CA GLU A 122 -9.18 25.15 -1.65
C GLU A 122 -8.23 24.00 -1.99
N ARG A 123 -8.72 22.95 -2.64
CA ARG A 123 -7.90 21.83 -3.12
C ARG A 123 -6.82 22.31 -4.08
N ARG A 124 -7.20 23.13 -5.08
CA ARG A 124 -6.25 23.71 -6.05
C ARG A 124 -5.18 24.56 -5.36
N LYS A 125 -5.57 25.43 -4.43
CA LYS A 125 -4.64 26.26 -3.63
C LYS A 125 -3.68 25.39 -2.80
N ALA A 126 -4.19 24.32 -2.19
CA ALA A 126 -3.39 23.40 -1.39
C ALA A 126 -2.35 22.64 -2.22
N ILE A 127 -2.76 22.14 -3.39
CA ILE A 127 -1.86 21.49 -4.37
C ILE A 127 -0.74 22.45 -4.79
N GLY A 128 -1.11 23.69 -5.18
CA GLY A 128 -0.13 24.70 -5.55
C GLY A 128 0.86 25.04 -4.43
N LYS A 129 0.41 25.07 -3.17
CA LYS A 129 1.28 25.25 -2.01
C LYS A 129 2.26 24.09 -1.82
N GLN A 130 1.79 22.84 -1.90
CA GLN A 130 2.66 21.66 -1.79
C GLN A 130 3.74 21.63 -2.89
N LEU A 131 3.37 21.96 -4.13
CA LEU A 131 4.34 22.08 -5.24
C LEU A 131 5.38 23.18 -4.99
N LYS A 132 4.96 24.34 -4.46
CA LYS A 132 5.88 25.42 -4.11
C LYS A 132 6.87 25.01 -3.02
N TYR A 133 6.45 24.20 -2.04
CA TYR A 133 7.37 23.67 -1.03
C TYR A 133 8.40 22.74 -1.64
N LEU A 134 7.99 21.84 -2.53
CA LEU A 134 8.90 20.97 -3.26
C LEU A 134 9.92 21.76 -4.09
N LYS A 135 9.49 22.83 -4.77
CA LYS A 135 10.39 23.68 -5.56
C LYS A 135 11.40 24.48 -4.72
N LYS A 136 11.10 24.73 -3.44
CA LYS A 136 11.93 25.55 -2.54
C LYS A 136 12.96 24.75 -1.75
N ILE A 137 12.82 23.42 -1.76
CA ILE A 137 13.79 22.48 -1.20
C ILE A 137 15.06 22.50 -2.06
#